data_AF-A0A8X6SLU7-F1
#
_entry.id   AF-A0A8X6SLU7-F1
#
_cell.length_a   1.000
_cell.length_b   1.000
_cell.length_c   1.000
_cell.angle_alpha   90.00
_cell.angle_beta   90.00
_cell.angle_gamma   90.00
#
_symmetry.space_group_name_H-M   'P 1'
#
loop_
_entity.id
_entity.type
_entity.pdbx_description
1 polymer ?
#
loop_
_entity_poly.entity_id
_entity_poly.type
_entity_poly.pdbx_seq_one_letter_code
_entity_poly.pdbx_strand_id
1 'polypeptide(L)'
;MIECFVEENHENWDRFLHEFAFALRTSVNETTNKTPAELFLGRKIITPFSKLINVTEGAEYVGRNIEKLFDEARQNMRKQHKNWEKYHNRKGGNLASK
;
A
#
# COMPACT_ATOMS: atom_id res chain seq x y z
N MET A 1 -8.87 -7.01 -10.97
CA MET A 1 -7.45 -7.16 -10.55
C MET A 1 -6.98 -8.59 -10.76
N ILE A 2 -7.58 -9.59 -10.11
CA ILE A 2 -7.23 -11.00 -10.34
C ILE A 2 -7.54 -11.42 -11.79
N GLU A 3 -8.74 -11.11 -12.27
CA GLU A 3 -9.16 -11.31 -13.67
C GLU A 3 -8.19 -10.68 -14.69
N CYS A 4 -7.71 -9.46 -14.42
CA CYS A 4 -6.77 -8.78 -15.31
C CYS A 4 -5.38 -9.44 -15.38
N PHE A 5 -5.05 -10.32 -14.44
CA PHE A 5 -3.75 -11.00 -14.37
C PHE A 5 -3.84 -12.47 -14.78
N VAL A 6 -5.00 -13.10 -14.58
CA VAL A 6 -5.27 -14.48 -14.99
C VAL A 6 -5.73 -14.56 -16.47
N GLU A 7 -5.94 -13.40 -17.10
CA GLU A 7 -6.29 -13.22 -18.52
C GLU A 7 -7.40 -14.19 -18.95
N GLU A 8 -7.15 -15.10 -19.89
CA GLU A 8 -8.18 -15.98 -20.45
C GLU A 8 -8.40 -17.27 -19.64
N ASN A 9 -7.46 -17.67 -18.76
CA ASN A 9 -7.51 -18.98 -18.11
C ASN A 9 -7.79 -18.90 -16.60
N HIS A 10 -9.06 -18.63 -16.29
CA HIS A 10 -9.56 -18.47 -14.92
C HIS A 10 -9.51 -19.74 -14.07
N GLU A 11 -9.26 -20.92 -14.65
CA GLU A 11 -9.25 -22.20 -13.91
C GLU A 11 -8.06 -22.32 -12.95
N ASN A 12 -6.97 -21.60 -13.22
CA ASN A 12 -5.72 -21.71 -12.46
C ASN A 12 -5.44 -20.50 -11.55
N TRP A 13 -6.48 -19.75 -11.20
CA TRP A 13 -6.36 -18.55 -10.36
C TRP A 13 -5.72 -18.83 -9.00
N ASP A 14 -5.93 -20.04 -8.48
CA ASP A 14 -5.41 -20.55 -7.20
C ASP A 14 -3.88 -20.64 -7.20
N ARG A 15 -3.28 -20.98 -8.34
CA ARG A 15 -1.81 -21.07 -8.50
C ARG A 15 -1.10 -19.75 -8.24
N PHE A 16 -1.78 -18.64 -8.50
CA PHE A 16 -1.23 -17.29 -8.38
C PHE A 16 -1.55 -16.61 -7.04
N LEU A 17 -2.21 -17.33 -6.11
CA LEU A 17 -2.69 -16.75 -4.87
C LEU A 17 -1.53 -16.20 -4.01
N HIS A 18 -0.37 -16.85 -4.04
CA HIS A 18 0.80 -16.41 -3.30
C HIS A 18 1.36 -15.10 -3.86
N GLU A 19 1.41 -14.96 -5.17
CA GLU A 19 1.85 -13.79 -5.93
C GLU A 19 0.90 -12.61 -5.67
N PHE A 20 -0.42 -12.83 -5.75
CA PHE A 20 -1.41 -11.80 -5.42
C PHE A 20 -1.29 -11.36 -3.97
N ALA A 21 -1.22 -12.31 -3.04
CA ALA A 21 -1.10 -11.99 -1.63
C ALA A 21 0.19 -11.22 -1.34
N PHE A 22 1.29 -11.56 -2.02
CA PHE A 22 2.53 -10.81 -1.95
C PHE A 22 2.35 -9.38 -2.49
N ALA A 23 1.83 -9.24 -3.71
CA ALA A 23 1.61 -7.94 -4.36
C ALA A 23 0.72 -7.02 -3.51
N LEU A 24 -0.36 -7.54 -2.93
CA LEU A 24 -1.24 -6.77 -2.04
C LEU A 24 -0.52 -6.32 -0.76
N ARG A 25 0.33 -7.17 -0.18
CA ARG A 25 1.09 -6.84 1.03
C ARG A 25 2.22 -5.85 0.78
N THR A 26 2.79 -5.82 -0.42
CA THR A 26 3.91 -4.93 -0.77
C THR A 26 3.52 -3.71 -1.59
N SER A 27 2.26 -3.57 -1.97
CA SER A 27 1.75 -2.36 -2.65
C SER A 27 1.56 -1.23 -1.64
N VAL A 28 1.98 -0.02 -2.01
CA VAL A 28 1.79 1.17 -1.16
C VAL A 28 0.31 1.51 -1.12
N ASN A 29 -0.25 1.60 0.08
CA ASN A 29 -1.63 2.04 0.28
C ASN A 29 -1.69 3.58 0.22
N GLU A 30 -2.59 4.15 -0.56
CA GLU A 30 -2.71 5.60 -0.76
C GLU A 30 -3.04 6.38 0.52
N THR A 31 -3.86 5.78 1.40
CA THR A 31 -4.32 6.42 2.64
C THR A 31 -3.19 6.54 3.66
N THR A 32 -2.41 5.47 3.85
CA THR A 32 -1.32 5.44 4.83
C THR A 32 0.02 5.87 4.24
N ASN A 33 0.17 5.81 2.92
CA ASN A 33 1.41 5.92 2.17
C ASN A 33 2.48 4.91 2.62
N LYS A 34 2.05 3.74 3.09
CA LYS A 34 2.87 2.62 3.55
C LYS A 34 2.31 1.33 2.97
N THR A 35 3.14 0.30 2.87
CA THR A 35 2.68 -1.04 2.52
C THR A 35 2.08 -1.74 3.74
N PRO A 36 1.08 -2.63 3.56
CA PRO A 36 0.55 -3.44 4.67
C PRO A 36 1.63 -4.27 5.37
N ALA A 37 2.58 -4.82 4.61
CA ALA A 37 3.70 -5.57 5.16
C ALA A 37 4.61 -4.71 6.06
N GLU A 38 4.91 -3.47 5.66
CA GLU A 38 5.71 -2.57 6.48
C GLU A 38 5.04 -2.25 7.80
N LEU A 39 3.73 -1.98 7.78
CA LEU A 39 2.97 -1.68 9.01
C LEU A 39 2.88 -2.89 9.94
N PHE A 40 2.78 -4.10 9.38
CA PHE A 40 2.72 -5.33 10.16
C PHE A 40 4.09 -5.73 10.74
N LEU A 41 5.15 -5.66 9.93
CA LEU A 41 6.48 -6.13 10.30
C LEU A 41 7.35 -5.05 10.97
N GLY A 42 6.94 -3.78 10.91
CA GLY A 42 7.75 -2.64 11.35
C GLY A 42 8.96 -2.33 10.44
N ARG A 43 9.12 -3.05 9.32
CA ARG A 43 10.24 -2.92 8.39
C ARG A 43 9.82 -3.28 6.96
N LYS A 44 10.62 -2.86 5.98
CA LYS A 44 10.44 -3.29 4.59
C LYS A 44 10.73 -4.78 4.43
N ILE A 45 9.98 -5.45 3.54
CA ILE A 45 10.32 -6.81 3.11
C ILE A 45 11.51 -6.73 2.16
N ILE A 46 12.53 -7.55 2.43
CA ILE A 46 13.69 -7.74 1.56
C ILE A 46 13.38 -8.95 0.68
N THR A 47 13.27 -8.72 -0.63
CA THR A 47 13.06 -9.78 -1.62
C THR A 47 14.40 -10.40 -2.03
N PRO A 48 14.44 -11.66 -2.49
CA PRO A 48 15.66 -12.25 -3.04
C PRO A 48 16.27 -11.39 -4.15
N PHE A 49 15.42 -10.80 -5.01
CA PHE A 49 15.85 -9.85 -6.03
C PHE A 49 16.53 -8.63 -5.40
N SER A 50 15.93 -7.98 -4.39
CA SER A 50 16.55 -6.83 -3.72
C SER A 50 17.92 -7.12 -3.10
N LYS A 51 18.14 -8.37 -2.65
CA LYS A 51 19.43 -8.83 -2.16
C LYS A 51 20.45 -8.99 -3.29
N LEU A 52 20.04 -9.47 -4.46
CA LEU A 52 20.91 -9.63 -5.64
C LEU A 52 21.42 -8.28 -6.16
N ILE A 53 20.56 -7.26 -6.16
CA ILE A 53 20.91 -5.91 -6.62
C ILE A 53 21.57 -5.04 -5.54
N ASN A 54 21.93 -5.61 -4.38
CA ASN A 54 22.50 -4.90 -3.23
C ASN A 54 21.73 -3.61 -2.87
N VAL A 55 20.40 -3.63 -2.98
CA VAL A 55 19.58 -2.50 -2.53
C VAL A 55 19.57 -2.53 -1.01
N THR A 56 20.49 -1.78 -0.42
CA THR A 56 20.72 -1.67 1.03
C THR A 56 19.58 -0.98 1.76
N GLU A 57 18.58 -0.44 1.04
CA GLU A 57 17.42 0.25 1.63
C GLU A 57 16.66 -0.61 2.66
N GLY A 58 16.69 -1.94 2.53
CA GLY A 58 16.04 -2.84 3.48
C GLY A 58 16.78 -3.00 4.82
N ALA A 59 18.10 -2.82 4.82
CA ALA A 59 18.95 -3.02 5.99
C ALA A 59 19.05 -1.76 6.87
N GLU A 60 19.01 -0.55 6.28
CA GLU A 60 19.00 0.71 7.04
C GLU A 60 17.71 0.95 7.85
N TYR A 61 16.63 0.24 7.53
CA TYR A 61 15.34 0.36 8.24
C TYR A 61 15.27 -0.42 9.56
N VAL A 62 16.25 -1.27 9.86
CA VAL A 62 16.26 -2.16 11.04
C VAL A 62 16.33 -1.40 12.37
N GLY A 63 16.57 -0.07 12.35
CA GLY A 63 16.56 0.78 13.54
C GLY A 63 15.46 1.84 13.60
N ARG A 64 14.50 1.87 12.68
CA ARG A 64 13.47 2.92 12.68
C ARG A 64 12.47 2.66 13.81
N ASN A 65 12.29 3.64 14.70
CA ASN A 65 11.30 3.56 15.78
C ASN A 65 9.92 3.23 15.18
N ILE A 66 9.37 2.07 15.54
CA ILE A 66 8.06 1.58 15.10
C ILE A 66 6.98 2.63 15.37
N GLU A 67 7.11 3.38 16.46
CA GLU A 67 6.21 4.49 16.81
C GLU A 67 6.19 5.55 15.70
N LYS A 68 7.36 5.93 15.18
CA LYS A 68 7.48 6.90 14.08
C LYS A 68 6.80 6.39 12.81
N LEU A 69 6.93 5.10 12.50
CA LEU A 69 6.26 4.48 11.36
C LEU A 69 4.73 4.62 11.48
N PHE A 70 4.17 4.29 12.64
CA PHE A 70 2.74 4.42 12.90
C PHE A 70 2.27 5.88 12.95
N ASP A 71 3.08 6.79 13.49
CA ASP A 71 2.79 8.22 13.50
C ASP A 71 2.68 8.79 12.08
N GLU A 72 3.64 8.48 11.22
CA GLU A 72 3.61 8.87 9.81
C GLU A 72 2.35 8.34 9.11
N ALA A 73 2.02 7.06 9.32
CA ALA A 73 0.81 6.46 8.75
C ALA A 73 -0.48 7.14 9.23
N ARG A 74 -0.59 7.41 10.54
CA ARG A 74 -1.73 8.12 11.15
C ARG A 74 -1.85 9.55 10.62
N GLN A 75 -0.74 10.27 10.47
CA GLN A 75 -0.73 11.63 9.92
C GLN A 75 -1.22 11.64 8.47
N ASN A 76 -0.76 10.71 7.65
CA ASN A 76 -1.21 10.60 6.26
C ASN A 76 -2.69 10.25 6.17
N MET A 77 -3.16 9.31 6.98
CA MET A 77 -4.58 8.96 7.02
C MET A 77 -5.46 10.18 7.37
N ARG A 78 -5.05 10.98 8.36
CA ARG A 78 -5.75 12.23 8.73
C ARG A 78 -5.74 13.25 7.59
N LYS A 79 -4.62 13.41 6.89
CA LYS A 79 -4.51 14.32 5.73
C LYS A 79 -5.42 13.86 4.60
N GLN A 80 -5.41 12.58 4.28
CA GLN A 80 -6.22 12.01 3.20
C GLN A 80 -7.71 12.12 3.52
N HIS A 81 -8.12 11.82 4.75
CA HIS A 81 -9.50 12.01 5.19
C HIS A 81 -9.98 13.46 4.97
N LYS A 82 -9.19 14.45 5.40
CA LYS A 82 -9.50 15.87 5.17
C LYS A 82 -9.58 16.23 3.69
N ASN A 83 -8.71 15.66 2.85
CA ASN A 83 -8.75 15.90 1.41
C ASN A 83 -10.02 15.31 0.78
N TRP A 84 -10.42 14.13 1.23
CA TRP A 84 -11.63 13.45 0.76
C TRP A 84 -12.89 14.22 1.17
N GLU A 85 -12.97 14.69 2.42
CA GLU A 85 -14.05 15.57 2.88
C GLU A 85 -14.20 16.80 1.98
N LYS A 86 -13.09 17.50 1.70
CA LYS A 86 -13.09 18.66 0.80
C LYS A 86 -13.55 18.29 -0.61
N TYR A 87 -13.06 17.16 -1.14
CA TYR A 87 -13.43 16.69 -2.47
C TYR A 87 -14.93 16.36 -2.57
N HIS A 88 -15.47 15.61 -1.60
CA HIS A 88 -16.88 15.25 -1.54
C HIS A 88 -17.77 16.48 -1.37
N ASN A 89 -17.40 17.42 -0.50
CA ASN A 89 -18.13 18.68 -0.30
C ASN A 89 -18.13 19.53 -1.59
N ARG A 90 -17.01 19.61 -2.30
CA ARG A 90 -16.92 20.34 -3.59
C ARG A 90 -17.80 19.71 -4.66
N LYS A 91 -17.83 18.38 -4.76
CA LYS A 91 -18.69 17.67 -5.72
C LYS A 91 -20.18 17.82 -5.38
N GLY A 92 -20.54 17.73 -4.11
CA GLY A 92 -21.91 17.91 -3.62
C GLY A 92 -22.44 19.33 -3.85
N GLY A 93 -21.62 20.36 -3.60
CA GLY A 93 -22.00 21.76 -3.83
C GLY A 93 -22.26 22.09 -5.31
N ASN A 94 -21.51 21.48 -6.24
CA ASN A 94 -21.73 21.66 -7.68
C ASN A 94 -23.01 20.97 -8.20
N LEU A 95 -23.54 19.98 -7.49
CA LEU A 95 -24.80 19.31 -7.82
C LEU A 95 -26.02 20.07 -7.31
N ALA A 96 -25.89 20.86 -6.24
CA ALA A 96 -26.96 21.68 -5.66
C ALA A 96 -27.15 23.05 -6.34
N SER A 97 -26.25 23.43 -7.25
CA SER A 97 -26.26 24.72 -7.97
C SER A 97 -26.77 24.62 -9.42
N LYS A 98 -27.36 23.47 -9.81
CA LYS A 98 -28.03 23.24 -11.10
C LYS A 98 -29.49 22.92 -10.86
#